data_AF-A0A3Q0HFM1-F1
#
_entry.id   AF-A0A3Q0HFM1-F1
#
_cell.length_a   1.000
_cell.length_b   1.000
_cell.length_c   1.000
_cell.angle_alpha   90.00
_cell.angle_beta   90.00
_cell.angle_gamma   90.00
#
_symmetry.space_group_name_H-M   'P 1'
#
loop_
_entity.id
_entity.type
_entity.pdbx_description
1 polymer ?
#
loop_
_entity_poly.entity_id
_entity_poly.type
_entity_poly.pdbx_seq_one_letter_code
_entity_poly.pdbx_strand_id
1 'polypeptide(L)'
;MIMDTAGNDPYCFVEFYEHRHAASALAAMNGRKIMGKEVKVNWATTPSSQKKDTSSSTVVNTQRSQDHFHVFVGDLSPEITTEDIKAAFAPFGRISVSLKNGQNCHG
;
A
#
# COMPACT_ATOMS: atom_id res chain seq x y z
N MET A 1 -7.49 -30.38 6.06
CA MET A 1 -7.57 -29.06 6.71
C MET A 1 -7.40 -28.02 5.62
N ILE A 2 -8.52 -27.60 5.01
CA ILE A 2 -8.51 -26.52 4.01
C ILE A 2 -9.01 -25.27 4.73
N MET A 3 -8.08 -24.45 5.20
CA MET A 3 -8.41 -23.10 5.68
C MET A 3 -8.47 -22.20 4.44
N ASP A 4 -9.50 -22.40 3.62
CA ASP A 4 -9.92 -21.39 2.65
C ASP A 4 -10.33 -20.16 3.45
N THR A 5 -9.35 -19.28 3.67
CA THR A 5 -9.50 -18.02 4.36
C THR A 5 -10.26 -17.10 3.42
N ALA A 6 -11.56 -17.32 3.34
CA ALA A 6 -12.49 -16.56 2.53
C ALA A 6 -12.85 -15.27 3.27
N GLY A 7 -12.38 -14.14 2.73
CA GLY A 7 -13.06 -12.84 2.85
C GLY A 7 -12.55 -11.89 3.93
N ASN A 8 -11.43 -12.16 4.58
CA ASN A 8 -10.88 -11.24 5.59
C ASN A 8 -9.35 -11.16 5.62
N ASP A 9 -8.78 -10.96 4.43
CA ASP A 9 -7.35 -10.80 4.30
C ASP A 9 -6.89 -9.49 4.96
N PRO A 10 -5.92 -9.53 5.88
CA PRO A 10 -5.31 -8.32 6.39
C PRO A 10 -4.77 -7.45 5.26
N TYR A 11 -4.70 -6.16 5.52
CA TYR A 11 -4.13 -5.19 4.61
C TYR A 11 -3.22 -4.24 5.39
N CYS A 12 -2.27 -3.65 4.70
CA CYS A 12 -1.29 -2.77 5.29
C CYS A 12 -1.11 -1.52 4.44
N PHE A 13 -0.81 -0.40 5.11
CA PHE A 13 -0.36 0.82 4.45
C PHE A 13 1.12 1.04 4.76
N VAL A 14 1.90 1.23 3.71
CA VAL A 14 3.31 1.55 3.79
C VAL A 14 3.51 2.98 3.32
N GLU A 15 4.03 3.84 4.18
CA GLU A 15 4.42 5.20 3.85
C GLU A 15 5.92 5.26 3.60
N PHE A 16 6.30 5.84 2.48
CA PHE A 16 7.70 6.07 2.13
C PHE A 16 8.06 7.55 2.24
N TYR A 17 9.30 7.79 2.68
CA TYR A 17 9.89 9.12 2.73
C TYR A 17 10.30 9.65 1.34
N GLU A 18 10.55 8.77 0.36
CA GLU A 18 10.98 9.13 -0.99
C GLU A 18 10.17 8.38 -2.05
N HIS A 19 9.83 9.08 -3.14
CA HIS A 19 9.10 8.51 -4.28
C HIS A 19 9.82 7.30 -4.90
N ARG A 20 11.14 7.41 -5.08
CA ARG A 20 11.95 6.39 -5.74
C ARG A 20 11.94 5.06 -4.98
N HIS A 21 11.98 5.14 -3.65
CA HIS A 21 11.89 3.97 -2.77
C HIS A 21 10.50 3.34 -2.86
N ALA A 22 9.44 4.15 -2.82
CA ALA A 22 8.06 3.70 -2.93
C ALA A 22 7.79 2.98 -4.26
N ALA A 23 8.21 3.58 -5.38
CA ALA A 23 8.01 3.03 -6.71
C ALA A 23 8.76 1.72 -6.92
N SER A 24 10.02 1.66 -6.46
CA SER A 24 10.83 0.44 -6.54
C SER A 24 10.22 -0.69 -5.72
N ALA A 25 9.79 -0.38 -4.48
CA ALA A 25 9.19 -1.36 -3.60
C ALA A 25 7.83 -1.84 -4.11
N LEU A 26 7.00 -0.94 -4.64
CA LEU A 26 5.73 -1.30 -5.26
C LEU A 26 5.93 -2.26 -6.42
N ALA A 27 6.83 -1.95 -7.36
CA ALA A 27 7.10 -2.82 -8.50
C ALA A 27 7.70 -4.17 -8.10
N ALA A 28 8.57 -4.19 -7.08
CA ALA A 28 9.24 -5.40 -6.62
C ALA A 28 8.34 -6.31 -5.75
N MET A 29 7.37 -5.73 -5.04
CA MET A 29 6.52 -6.45 -4.08
C MET A 29 5.12 -6.75 -4.63
N ASN A 30 4.64 -6.01 -5.64
CA ASN A 30 3.34 -6.27 -6.26
C ASN A 30 3.29 -7.65 -6.93
N GLY A 31 2.36 -8.50 -6.49
CA GLY A 31 2.21 -9.87 -6.99
C GLY A 31 3.22 -10.86 -6.39
N ARG A 32 3.98 -10.46 -5.36
CA ARG A 32 4.96 -11.34 -4.73
C ARG A 32 4.26 -12.33 -3.79
N LYS A 33 4.68 -13.60 -3.80
CA LYS A 33 4.22 -14.58 -2.81
C LYS A 33 4.94 -14.40 -1.48
N ILE A 34 4.23 -13.96 -0.44
CA ILE A 34 4.71 -13.87 0.95
C ILE A 34 3.91 -14.89 1.78
N MET A 35 4.60 -15.80 2.47
CA MET A 35 3.97 -16.85 3.28
C MET A 35 2.90 -17.66 2.51
N GLY A 36 3.12 -17.91 1.21
CA GLY A 36 2.22 -18.68 0.36
C GLY A 36 1.02 -17.91 -0.23
N LYS A 37 0.79 -16.64 0.17
CA LYS A 37 -0.22 -15.76 -0.45
C LYS A 37 0.42 -14.69 -1.34
N GLU A 38 -0.24 -14.37 -2.45
CA GLU A 38 0.18 -13.33 -3.38
C GLU A 38 -0.23 -11.97 -2.83
N VAL A 39 0.75 -11.15 -2.44
CA VAL A 39 0.47 -9.81 -1.91
C VAL A 39 0.23 -8.84 -3.05
N LYS A 40 -0.73 -7.94 -2.86
CA LYS A 40 -1.14 -6.99 -3.89
C LYS A 40 -0.73 -5.58 -3.49
N VAL A 41 0.23 -5.01 -4.20
CA VAL A 41 0.83 -3.71 -3.85
C VAL A 41 0.40 -2.65 -4.85
N ASN A 42 -0.24 -1.59 -4.38
CA ASN A 42 -0.76 -0.50 -5.20
C ASN A 42 -0.45 0.86 -4.56
N TRP A 43 -0.49 1.91 -5.36
CA TRP A 43 -0.39 3.26 -4.84
C TRP A 43 -1.65 3.57 -4.01
N ALA A 44 -1.45 3.93 -2.74
CA ALA A 44 -2.51 4.42 -1.86
C ALA A 44 -2.68 5.93 -2.00
N THR A 45 -2.54 6.45 -3.23
CA THR A 45 -2.82 7.86 -3.52
C THR A 45 -4.28 8.12 -3.20
N THR A 46 -4.54 8.87 -2.13
CA THR A 46 -5.87 9.46 -1.95
C THR A 46 -6.05 10.48 -3.08
N PRO A 47 -7.07 10.36 -3.94
CA PRO A 47 -7.41 11.43 -4.87
C PRO A 47 -8.06 12.56 -4.06
N SER A 48 -7.29 13.28 -3.25
CA SER A 48 -7.75 14.55 -2.70
C SER A 48 -7.78 15.54 -3.86
N SER A 49 -8.93 15.57 -4.54
CA SER A 49 -9.27 16.37 -5.73
C SER A 49 -9.02 15.72 -7.10
N GLN A 50 -9.65 14.56 -7.37
CA GLN A 50 -10.21 14.36 -8.71
C GLN A 50 -11.51 15.17 -8.83
N LYS A 51 -11.35 16.49 -8.89
CA LYS A 51 -12.30 17.36 -9.57
C LYS A 51 -11.49 18.21 -10.52
N LYS A 52 -11.58 17.87 -11.80
CA LYS A 52 -11.78 18.78 -12.94
C LYS A 52 -11.50 17.96 -14.19
N ASP A 53 -12.57 17.50 -14.81
CA ASP A 53 -13.24 18.20 -15.91
C ASP A 53 -12.32 18.31 -17.12
N THR A 54 -12.76 17.62 -18.16
CA THR A 54 -12.57 17.92 -19.58
C THR A 54 -12.07 19.35 -19.84
N SER A 55 -11.06 19.42 -20.71
CA SER A 55 -10.58 20.61 -21.42
C SER A 55 -9.29 21.24 -20.89
N SER A 56 -8.26 21.01 -21.69
CA SER A 56 -7.40 22.05 -22.25
C SER A 56 -6.57 22.90 -21.30
N SER A 57 -5.25 22.69 -21.45
CA SER A 57 -4.22 23.71 -21.56
C SER A 57 -3.87 24.56 -20.33
N THR A 58 -2.58 24.87 -20.24
CA THR A 58 -2.03 26.06 -19.57
C THR A 58 -1.86 25.93 -18.05
N VAL A 59 -0.60 25.66 -17.68
CA VAL A 59 0.07 26.11 -16.45
C VAL A 59 -0.74 26.01 -15.16
N VAL A 60 -0.92 24.81 -14.63
CA VAL A 60 -1.42 24.64 -13.26
C VAL A 60 -0.27 24.42 -12.29
N ASN A 61 0.12 25.52 -11.68
CA ASN A 61 0.77 25.58 -10.38
C ASN A 61 -0.11 24.83 -9.35
N THR A 62 0.01 23.51 -9.24
CA THR A 62 -0.64 22.77 -8.16
C THR A 62 0.27 22.79 -6.94
N GLN A 63 -0.14 23.55 -5.94
CA GLN A 63 0.53 23.64 -4.66
C GLN A 63 0.77 22.25 -4.07
N ARG A 64 2.04 21.98 -3.77
CA ARG A 64 2.55 21.34 -2.55
C ARG A 64 1.50 20.70 -1.64
N SER A 65 0.92 19.57 -2.04
CA SER A 65 0.47 18.59 -1.04
C SER A 65 1.73 17.85 -0.64
N GLN A 66 2.03 17.81 0.66
CA GLN A 66 3.20 17.09 1.13
C GLN A 66 3.22 15.68 0.52
N ASP A 67 4.25 15.42 -0.29
CA ASP A 67 4.49 14.19 -1.06
C ASP A 67 4.78 13.03 -0.10
N HIS A 68 3.76 12.60 0.63
CA HIS A 68 3.81 11.34 1.37
C HIS A 68 3.40 10.24 0.42
N PHE A 69 4.31 9.31 0.17
CA PHE A 69 4.09 8.23 -0.78
C PHE A 69 3.48 7.04 -0.05
N HIS A 70 2.16 7.00 -0.01
CA HIS A 70 1.43 5.89 0.56
C HIS A 70 1.29 4.75 -0.45
N VAL A 71 1.54 3.54 0.00
CA VAL A 71 1.45 2.29 -0.74
C VAL A 71 0.49 1.37 0.03
N PHE A 72 -0.53 0.89 -0.65
CA PHE A 72 -1.47 -0.09 -0.14
C PHE A 72 -0.95 -1.50 -0.44
N VAL A 73 -0.97 -2.36 0.56
CA VAL A 73 -0.61 -3.77 0.45
C VAL A 73 -1.79 -4.61 0.93
N GLY A 74 -2.48 -5.28 0.01
CA GLY A 74 -3.59 -6.20 0.29
C GLY A 74 -3.21 -7.67 0.07
N ASP A 75 -4.18 -8.55 0.24
CA ASP A 75 -4.01 -10.00 0.07
C ASP A 75 -2.90 -10.59 0.96
N LEU A 76 -2.75 -10.01 2.16
CA LEU A 76 -1.75 -10.44 3.11
C LEU A 76 -2.21 -11.69 3.87
N SER A 77 -1.28 -12.54 4.28
CA SER A 77 -1.60 -13.70 5.12
C SER A 77 -2.07 -13.27 6.52
N PRO A 78 -3.02 -13.98 7.15
CA PRO A 78 -3.46 -13.67 8.53
C PRO A 78 -2.33 -13.76 9.56
N GLU A 79 -1.26 -14.49 9.27
CA GLU A 79 -0.10 -14.67 10.13
C GLU A 79 0.97 -13.58 9.96
N ILE A 80 0.85 -12.72 8.95
CA ILE A 80 1.88 -11.70 8.68
C ILE A 80 1.80 -10.57 9.70
N THR A 81 2.97 -10.09 10.12
CA THR A 81 3.07 -8.98 11.08
C THR A 81 3.61 -7.71 10.42
N THR A 82 3.46 -6.60 11.13
CA THR A 82 4.09 -5.32 10.75
C THR A 82 5.61 -5.47 10.62
N GLU A 83 6.24 -6.35 11.40
CA GLU A 83 7.68 -6.62 11.35
C GLU A 83 8.09 -7.35 10.07
N ASP A 84 7.31 -8.35 9.63
CA ASP A 84 7.56 -9.05 8.36
C ASP A 84 7.50 -8.10 7.16
N ILE A 85 6.48 -7.25 7.13
CA ILE A 85 6.33 -6.23 6.08
C ILE A 85 7.49 -5.24 6.18
N LYS A 86 7.79 -4.74 7.38
CA LYS A 86 8.91 -3.82 7.57
C LYS A 86 10.23 -4.44 7.13
N ALA A 87 10.50 -5.72 7.41
CA ALA A 87 11.70 -6.42 6.98
C ALA A 87 11.76 -6.57 5.45
N ALA A 88 10.63 -6.89 4.81
CA ALA A 88 10.54 -7.00 3.37
C ALA A 88 10.75 -5.66 2.65
N PHE A 89 10.32 -4.57 3.28
CA PHE A 89 10.42 -3.22 2.72
C PHE A 89 11.64 -2.41 3.20
N ALA A 90 12.31 -2.84 4.27
CA ALA A 90 13.54 -2.25 4.82
C ALA A 90 14.68 -2.06 3.80
N PRO A 91 14.97 -3.01 2.88
CA PRO A 91 16.06 -2.82 1.91
C PRO A 91 15.76 -1.70 0.90
N PHE A 92 14.50 -1.29 0.73
CA PHE A 92 14.14 -0.18 -0.16
C PHE A 92 14.34 1.18 0.50
N GLY A 93 14.39 1.27 1.82
CA GLY A 93 14.62 2.51 2.55
C GLY A 93 13.82 2.64 3.84
N ARG A 94 13.87 3.83 4.42
CA ARG A 94 13.09 4.15 5.62
C ARG A 94 11.61 4.24 5.25
N ILE A 95 10.77 3.52 5.98
CA ILE A 95 9.32 3.42 5.75
C ILE A 95 8.53 3.35 7.06
N SER A 96 7.25 3.70 7.00
CA SER A 96 6.29 3.52 8.10
C SER A 96 5.22 2.51 7.70
N VAL A 97 5.00 1.48 8.52
CA VAL A 97 4.09 0.36 8.21
C VAL A 97 2.90 0.41 9.16
N SER A 98 1.68 0.36 8.63
CA SER A 98 0.43 0.33 9.39
C SER A 98 -0.41 -0.88 8.96
N LEU A 99 -0.24 -2.01 9.66
CA LEU A 99 -1.03 -3.22 9.44
C LEU A 99 -2.44 -3.09 10.05
N LYS A 100 -3.47 -3.40 9.27
CA LYS A 100 -4.87 -3.47 9.66
C LYS A 100 -5.39 -4.87 9.38
N ASN A 101 -5.76 -5.58 10.44
CA ASN A 101 -6.46 -6.85 10.32
C ASN A 101 -7.91 -6.54 9.95
N GLY A 102 -8.46 -7.09 8.86
CA GLY A 102 -9.80 -6.71 8.36
C GLY A 102 -10.99 -7.13 9.26
N GLN A 103 -10.73 -7.50 10.51
CA GLN A 103 -11.74 -7.78 11.51
C GLN A 103 -12.07 -6.51 12.29
N ASN A 104 -13.12 -5.76 11.90
CA ASN A 104 -14.11 -5.20 12.86
C ASN A 104 -15.26 -4.45 12.16
N CYS A 105 -16.33 -5.16 11.79
CA CYS A 105 -17.69 -4.61 11.78
C CYS A 105 -18.65 -5.70 12.28
N HIS A 106 -18.47 -6.20 13.50
CA HIS A 106 -19.54 -6.91 14.20
C HIS A 106 -20.31 -5.85 14.99
N GLY A 107 -21.50 -5.52 14.51
CA GLY A 107 -22.51 -4.71 15.17
C GLY A 107 -23.85 -5.39 15.04
#